data_AF-A0A7J4VEJ2-F1
#
_entry.id   AF-A0A7J4VEJ2-F1
#
_cell.length_a   1.000
_cell.length_b   1.000
_cell.length_c   1.000
_cell.angle_alpha   90.00
_cell.angle_beta   90.00
_cell.angle_gamma   90.00
#
_symmetry.space_group_name_H-M   'P 1'
#
loop_
_entity.id
_entity.type
_entity.pdbx_description
1 polymer ?
#
loop_
_entity_poly.entity_id
_entity_poly.type
_entity_poly.pdbx_seq_one_letter_code
_entity_poly.pdbx_strand_id
1 'polypeptide(L)'
;MKYLTKSRFKLALKCLTKLYYTGKDEYADNSINDPFLEALADGGFQVGELAKYIFADDPSSSIIEVKTKNYEESLRVTSDALLGNEEVLLSEAAFRSGSLFVRVDILEKKGSVINIYEVKSKSIDGENIEFITRRGETKVKVSGSLICTILHFNSSSFPTLRRREITRSIPTSYSLIKARFVPLTV
;
A
#
# COMPACT_ATOMS: atom_id res chain seq x y z
N MET A 1 -2.63 -23.67 6.78
CA MET A 1 -1.28 -23.21 7.21
C MET A 1 -1.36 -21.69 7.40
N LYS A 2 -0.99 -21.13 8.56
CA LYS A 2 -1.03 -19.67 8.80
C LYS A 2 0.25 -19.05 8.24
N TYR A 3 0.18 -18.26 7.17
CA TYR A 3 1.35 -17.57 6.62
C TYR A 3 1.91 -16.53 7.59
N LEU A 4 3.22 -16.28 7.52
CA LEU A 4 3.88 -15.18 8.20
C LEU A 4 3.86 -13.96 7.28
N THR A 5 2.97 -13.00 7.58
CA THR A 5 2.85 -11.72 6.87
C THR A 5 3.68 -10.63 7.57
N LYS A 6 3.92 -9.51 6.88
CA LYS A 6 4.59 -8.32 7.45
C LYS A 6 3.96 -7.87 8.78
N SER A 7 2.63 -7.86 8.87
CA SER A 7 1.89 -7.50 10.09
C SER A 7 2.10 -8.52 11.21
N ARG A 8 2.08 -9.82 10.89
CA ARG A 8 2.33 -10.90 11.86
C ARG A 8 3.79 -10.91 12.34
N PHE A 9 4.74 -10.64 11.46
CA PHE A 9 6.14 -10.48 11.84
C PHE A 9 6.35 -9.30 12.79
N LYS A 10 5.78 -8.13 12.47
CA LYS A 10 5.77 -6.96 13.38
C LYS A 10 5.14 -7.29 14.74
N LEU A 11 4.07 -8.08 14.76
CA LEU A 11 3.44 -8.50 16.00
C LEU A 11 4.32 -9.44 16.82
N ALA A 12 4.98 -10.40 16.15
CA ALA A 12 5.91 -11.32 16.79
C ALA A 12 7.09 -10.60 17.46
N LEU A 13 7.64 -9.58 16.78
CA LEU A 13 8.70 -8.73 17.34
C LEU A 13 8.25 -7.94 18.57
N LYS A 14 6.97 -7.56 18.65
CA LYS A 14 6.41 -6.92 19.85
C LYS A 14 6.22 -7.92 20.99
N CYS A 15 5.62 -9.07 20.68
CA CYS A 15 5.39 -10.15 21.64
C CYS A 15 5.02 -11.45 20.92
N LEU A 16 5.84 -12.50 21.10
CA LEU A 16 5.60 -13.84 20.55
C LEU A 16 4.25 -14.41 20.98
N THR A 17 3.86 -14.23 22.25
CA THR A 17 2.58 -14.72 22.77
C THR A 17 1.38 -14.07 22.06
N LYS A 18 1.48 -12.78 21.67
CA LYS A 18 0.41 -12.13 20.89
C LYS A 18 0.24 -12.77 19.50
N LEU A 19 1.33 -13.20 18.86
CA LEU A 19 1.27 -13.90 17.57
C LEU A 19 0.44 -15.20 17.66
N TYR A 20 0.57 -15.93 18.78
CA TYR A 20 -0.16 -17.18 19.03
C TYR A 20 -1.68 -16.95 19.10
N TYR A 21 -2.11 -15.89 19.79
CA TYR A 21 -3.53 -15.55 19.94
C TYR A 21 -4.14 -14.87 18.71
N THR A 22 -3.32 -14.36 17.79
CA THR A 22 -3.80 -13.61 16.61
C THR A 22 -4.72 -14.43 15.71
N GLY A 23 -5.91 -13.90 15.42
CA GLY A 23 -6.90 -14.51 14.53
C GLY A 23 -7.49 -15.79 15.14
N LYS A 24 -7.73 -15.78 16.45
CA LYS A 24 -8.56 -16.73 17.18
C LYS A 24 -9.69 -15.92 17.81
N ASP A 25 -10.93 -16.28 17.53
CA ASP A 25 -12.10 -15.47 17.90
C ASP A 25 -12.38 -15.48 19.41
N GLU A 26 -11.83 -16.46 20.13
CA GLU A 26 -11.97 -16.64 21.58
C GLU A 26 -11.20 -15.58 22.41
N TYR A 27 -10.38 -14.73 21.78
CA TYR A 27 -9.62 -13.67 22.46
C TYR A 27 -10.01 -12.29 21.93
N ALA A 28 -10.33 -11.38 22.85
CA ALA A 28 -10.64 -9.99 22.52
C ALA A 28 -9.42 -9.25 21.94
N ASP A 29 -9.62 -8.56 20.82
CA ASP A 29 -8.63 -7.66 20.24
C ASP A 29 -9.14 -6.22 20.29
N ASN A 30 -8.56 -5.44 21.20
CA ASN A 30 -8.92 -4.03 21.40
C ASN A 30 -8.63 -3.15 20.17
N SER A 31 -7.87 -3.64 19.19
CA SER A 31 -7.60 -2.90 17.96
C SER A 31 -8.74 -2.94 16.94
N ILE A 32 -9.68 -3.90 17.05
CA ILE A 32 -10.76 -4.10 16.07
C ILE A 32 -11.80 -2.97 16.09
N ASN A 33 -11.95 -2.26 17.22
CA ASN A 33 -12.99 -1.23 17.40
C ASN A 33 -12.42 0.14 17.80
N ASP A 34 -11.11 0.35 17.63
CA ASP A 34 -10.46 1.64 17.93
C ASP A 34 -10.67 2.62 16.75
N PRO A 35 -11.47 3.68 16.93
CA PRO A 35 -11.77 4.61 15.84
C PRO A 35 -10.55 5.41 15.37
N PHE A 36 -9.50 5.54 16.19
CA PHE A 36 -8.26 6.19 15.77
C PHE A 36 -7.46 5.29 14.82
N LEU A 37 -7.38 3.98 15.12
CA LEU A 37 -6.73 3.01 14.24
C LEU A 37 -7.49 2.82 12.92
N GLU A 38 -8.82 2.87 12.98
CA GLU A 38 -9.70 2.88 11.81
C GLU A 38 -9.43 4.09 10.92
N ALA A 39 -9.43 5.30 11.49
CA ALA A 39 -9.12 6.53 10.74
C ALA A 39 -7.70 6.54 10.15
N LEU A 40 -6.71 5.98 10.85
CA LEU A 40 -5.35 5.79 10.33
C LEU A 40 -5.31 4.81 9.15
N ALA A 41 -6.08 3.72 9.21
CA ALA A 41 -6.20 2.76 8.13
C ALA A 41 -6.86 3.37 6.89
N ASP A 42 -7.93 4.15 7.09
CA ASP A 42 -8.63 4.86 6.02
C ASP A 42 -7.73 5.90 5.34
N GLY A 43 -6.97 6.68 6.11
CA GLY A 43 -5.99 7.62 5.55
C GLY A 43 -4.89 6.90 4.75
N GLY A 44 -4.42 5.74 5.22
CA GLY A 44 -3.49 4.90 4.48
C GLY A 44 -4.08 4.37 3.17
N PHE A 45 -5.34 3.95 3.19
CA PHE A 45 -6.07 3.47 2.02
C PHE A 45 -6.20 4.56 0.95
N GLN A 46 -6.57 5.79 1.34
CA GLN A 46 -6.67 6.93 0.42
C GLN A 46 -5.34 7.22 -0.29
N VAL A 47 -4.20 7.12 0.41
CA VAL A 47 -2.88 7.29 -0.22
C VAL A 47 -2.55 6.16 -1.17
N GLY A 48 -2.90 4.92 -0.81
CA GLY A 48 -2.76 3.77 -1.68
C GLY A 48 -3.52 3.95 -3.01
N GLU A 49 -4.79 4.35 -2.93
CA GLU A 49 -5.61 4.63 -4.12
C GLU A 49 -5.04 5.77 -4.95
N LEU A 50 -4.61 6.86 -4.30
CA LEU A 50 -4.06 8.01 -4.99
C LEU A 50 -2.71 7.73 -5.66
N ALA A 51 -1.89 6.87 -5.06
CA ALA A 51 -0.61 6.46 -5.63
C ALA A 51 -0.75 5.72 -6.97
N LYS A 52 -1.88 5.06 -7.22
CA LYS A 52 -2.16 4.40 -8.50
C LYS A 52 -2.12 5.39 -9.68
N TYR A 53 -2.54 6.63 -9.47
CA TYR A 53 -2.51 7.69 -10.49
C TYR A 53 -1.10 8.15 -10.89
N ILE A 54 -0.06 7.75 -10.15
CA ILE A 54 1.33 7.98 -10.56
C ILE A 54 1.72 7.08 -11.73
N PHE A 55 1.04 5.94 -11.89
CA PHE A 55 1.36 4.89 -12.86
C PHE A 55 0.40 4.86 -14.06
N ALA A 56 -0.85 5.31 -13.88
CA ALA A 56 -1.85 5.34 -14.94
C ALA A 56 -2.80 6.54 -14.79
N ASP A 57 -3.17 7.17 -15.91
CA ASP A 57 -4.14 8.28 -15.91
C ASP A 57 -5.56 7.81 -15.53
N ASP A 58 -5.92 6.57 -15.92
CA ASP A 58 -7.13 5.88 -15.48
C ASP A 58 -6.79 4.53 -14.82
N PRO A 59 -6.48 4.53 -13.51
CA PRO A 59 -6.13 3.31 -12.79
C PRO A 59 -7.20 2.23 -12.78
N SER A 60 -8.49 2.61 -12.87
CA SER A 60 -9.60 1.67 -12.76
C SER A 60 -9.68 0.71 -13.95
N SER A 61 -9.20 1.15 -15.11
CA SER A 61 -9.13 0.32 -16.32
C SER A 61 -7.73 -0.24 -16.57
N SER A 62 -6.69 0.44 -16.11
CA SER A 62 -5.29 0.14 -16.48
C SER A 62 -4.52 -0.67 -15.44
N ILE A 63 -5.00 -0.75 -14.20
CA ILE A 63 -4.34 -1.49 -13.11
C ILE A 63 -5.23 -2.63 -12.63
N ILE A 64 -4.68 -3.84 -12.63
CA ILE A 64 -5.37 -5.02 -12.10
C ILE A 64 -5.25 -5.01 -10.58
N GLU A 65 -6.36 -4.81 -9.87
CA GLU A 65 -6.38 -4.84 -8.41
C GLU A 65 -6.72 -6.25 -7.88
N VAL A 66 -5.83 -6.80 -7.04
CA VAL A 66 -6.05 -8.09 -6.38
C VAL A 66 -6.89 -7.90 -5.12
N LYS A 67 -8.22 -7.87 -5.31
CA LYS A 67 -9.21 -7.55 -4.27
C LYS A 67 -9.44 -8.65 -3.23
N THR A 68 -9.23 -9.91 -3.60
CA THR A 68 -9.50 -11.04 -2.71
C THR A 68 -8.56 -11.06 -1.50
N LYS A 69 -9.12 -11.32 -0.32
CA LYS A 69 -8.36 -11.56 0.92
C LYS A 69 -7.94 -13.03 1.06
N ASN A 70 -8.45 -13.92 0.20
CA ASN A 70 -8.08 -15.32 0.21
C ASN A 70 -6.64 -15.48 -0.32
N TYR A 71 -5.80 -16.18 0.43
CA TYR A 71 -4.38 -16.32 0.09
C TYR A 71 -4.15 -17.05 -1.23
N GLU A 72 -4.79 -18.18 -1.46
CA GLU A 72 -4.55 -18.97 -2.68
C GLU A 72 -5.16 -18.27 -3.91
N GLU A 73 -6.31 -17.64 -3.74
CA GLU A 73 -6.94 -16.88 -4.83
C GLU A 73 -6.11 -15.65 -5.22
N SER A 74 -5.59 -14.90 -4.24
CA SER A 74 -4.74 -13.73 -4.52
C SER A 74 -3.44 -14.12 -5.20
N LEU A 75 -2.82 -15.24 -4.81
CA LEU A 75 -1.65 -15.79 -5.50
C LEU A 75 -1.98 -16.19 -6.94
N ARG A 76 -3.12 -16.86 -7.15
CA ARG A 76 -3.57 -17.27 -8.48
C ARG A 76 -3.80 -16.06 -9.39
N VAL A 77 -4.58 -15.08 -8.96
CA VAL A 77 -4.86 -13.85 -9.74
C VAL A 77 -3.55 -13.12 -10.08
N THR A 78 -2.63 -13.01 -9.13
CA THR A 78 -1.32 -12.38 -9.36
C THR A 78 -0.51 -13.16 -10.40
N SER A 79 -0.44 -14.49 -10.26
CA SER A 79 0.31 -15.35 -11.18
C SER A 79 -0.27 -15.32 -12.60
N ASP A 80 -1.59 -15.42 -12.73
CA ASP A 80 -2.30 -15.41 -14.01
C ASP A 80 -2.01 -14.09 -14.76
N ALA A 81 -2.06 -12.96 -14.06
CA ALA A 81 -1.76 -11.65 -14.64
C ALA A 81 -0.30 -11.52 -15.08
N LEU A 82 0.66 -12.00 -14.28
CA LEU A 82 2.10 -11.90 -14.60
C LEU A 82 2.53 -12.80 -15.74
N LEU A 83 1.95 -14.01 -15.84
CA LEU A 83 2.26 -14.97 -16.89
C LEU A 83 1.54 -14.65 -18.20
N GLY A 84 0.34 -14.08 -18.13
CA GLY A 84 -0.49 -13.78 -19.30
C GLY A 84 -0.09 -12.52 -20.07
N ASN A 85 0.80 -11.68 -19.53
CA ASN A 85 1.09 -10.37 -20.09
C ASN A 85 2.60 -10.07 -20.08
N GLU A 86 3.14 -9.55 -21.17
CA GLU A 86 4.53 -9.06 -21.22
C GLU A 86 4.72 -7.81 -20.32
N GLU A 87 3.73 -6.91 -20.32
CA GLU A 87 3.67 -5.73 -19.47
C GLU A 87 2.36 -5.69 -18.70
N VAL A 88 2.42 -5.45 -17.38
CA VAL A 88 1.21 -5.35 -16.55
C VAL A 88 1.45 -4.51 -15.31
N LEU A 89 0.46 -3.69 -14.95
CA LEU A 89 0.36 -3.00 -13.67
C LEU A 89 -0.63 -3.72 -12.76
N LEU A 90 -0.18 -4.07 -11.56
CA LEU A 90 -1.00 -4.70 -10.53
C LEU A 90 -0.97 -3.86 -9.26
N SER A 91 -2.09 -3.82 -8.54
CA SER A 91 -2.11 -3.32 -7.16
C SER A 91 -2.50 -4.43 -6.20
N GLU A 92 -1.92 -4.39 -5.00
CA GLU A 92 -2.11 -5.39 -3.96
C GLU A 92 -1.70 -6.82 -4.35
N ALA A 93 -0.75 -6.93 -5.29
CA ALA A 93 -0.24 -8.20 -5.82
C ALA A 93 0.36 -9.07 -4.71
N ALA A 94 0.08 -10.37 -4.76
CA ALA A 94 0.43 -11.33 -3.71
C ALA A 94 1.58 -12.26 -4.12
N PHE A 95 2.49 -12.50 -3.18
CA PHE A 95 3.63 -13.39 -3.33
C PHE A 95 3.77 -14.33 -2.14
N ARG A 96 4.22 -15.55 -2.43
CA ARG A 96 4.53 -16.57 -1.42
C ARG A 96 5.93 -17.11 -1.63
N SER A 97 6.67 -17.26 -0.52
CA SER A 97 7.92 -18.03 -0.49
C SER A 97 7.94 -18.88 0.77
N GLY A 98 7.79 -20.20 0.62
CA GLY A 98 7.57 -21.11 1.74
C GLY A 98 6.37 -20.69 2.60
N SER A 99 6.62 -20.40 3.88
CA SER A 99 5.61 -19.91 4.82
C SER A 99 5.46 -18.38 4.87
N LEU A 100 6.23 -17.63 4.08
CA LEU A 100 6.14 -16.17 3.99
C LEU A 100 5.09 -15.76 2.97
N PHE A 101 4.27 -14.76 3.31
CA PHE A 101 3.29 -14.19 2.41
C PHE A 101 3.36 -12.66 2.44
N VAL A 102 3.48 -12.05 1.25
CA VAL A 102 3.62 -10.60 1.09
C VAL A 102 2.60 -10.11 0.08
N ARG A 103 1.96 -8.98 0.38
CA ARG A 103 1.25 -8.17 -0.61
C ARG A 103 2.06 -6.91 -0.83
N VAL A 104 2.16 -6.49 -2.08
CA VAL A 104 2.86 -5.27 -2.47
C VAL A 104 1.84 -4.24 -2.94
N ASP A 105 2.08 -2.98 -2.61
CA ASP A 105 1.08 -1.93 -2.86
C ASP A 105 0.86 -1.76 -4.38
N ILE A 106 1.94 -1.57 -5.15
CA ILE A 106 1.89 -1.52 -6.62
C ILE A 106 3.05 -2.36 -7.21
N LEU A 107 2.76 -3.07 -8.30
CA LEU A 107 3.74 -3.81 -9.08
C LEU A 107 3.63 -3.41 -10.55
N GLU A 108 4.78 -3.23 -11.19
CA GLU A 108 4.90 -3.06 -12.64
C GLU A 108 5.81 -4.17 -13.21
N LYS A 109 5.27 -4.97 -14.13
CA LYS A 109 6.06 -5.89 -14.95
C LYS A 109 6.33 -5.24 -16.30
N LYS A 110 7.59 -5.29 -16.74
CA LYS A 110 8.05 -4.90 -18.08
C LYS A 110 8.97 -5.97 -18.63
N GLY A 111 8.44 -6.85 -19.47
CA GLY A 111 9.15 -8.02 -19.95
C GLY A 111 9.59 -8.92 -18.79
N SER A 112 10.90 -9.10 -18.62
CA SER A 112 11.52 -9.88 -17.54
C SER A 112 11.79 -9.09 -16.26
N VAL A 113 11.53 -7.78 -16.26
CA VAL A 113 11.76 -6.90 -15.11
C VAL A 113 10.49 -6.77 -14.29
N ILE A 114 10.61 -7.00 -12.98
CA ILE A 114 9.55 -6.74 -12.01
C ILE A 114 10.00 -5.59 -11.12
N ASN A 115 9.20 -4.53 -11.13
CA ASN A 115 9.32 -3.37 -10.28
C ASN A 115 8.24 -3.43 -9.21
N ILE A 116 8.64 -3.34 -7.94
CA ILE A 116 7.72 -3.33 -6.80
C ILE A 116 7.79 -1.98 -6.13
N TYR A 117 6.64 -1.41 -5.79
CA TYR A 117 6.49 -0.10 -5.20
C TYR A 117 5.72 -0.21 -3.88
N GLU A 118 6.39 0.13 -2.77
CA GLU A 118 5.71 0.28 -1.48
C GLU A 118 5.32 1.75 -1.28
N VAL A 119 4.04 1.98 -1.07
CA VAL A 119 3.40 3.27 -0.81
C VAL A 119 3.35 3.52 0.69
N LYS A 120 3.82 4.69 1.10
CA LYS A 120 3.75 5.14 2.48
C LYS A 120 3.16 6.54 2.52
N SER A 121 2.20 6.73 3.41
CA SER A 121 1.79 8.05 3.84
C SER A 121 2.73 8.52 4.95
N LYS A 122 3.24 9.74 4.83
CA LYS A 122 3.90 10.45 5.92
C LYS A 122 3.16 11.76 6.13
N SER A 123 2.68 11.97 7.35
CA SER A 123 2.22 13.29 7.80
C SER A 123 3.46 14.15 8.06
N ILE A 124 3.50 15.33 7.48
CA ILE A 124 4.52 16.36 7.75
C ILE A 124 3.77 17.58 8.25
N ASP A 125 4.26 18.22 9.32
CA ASP A 125 3.65 19.42 9.87
C ASP A 125 3.45 20.51 8.79
N GLY A 126 2.21 20.96 8.63
CA GLY A 126 1.70 21.88 7.58
C GLY A 126 0.17 22.04 7.71
N GLU A 127 -0.47 23.10 7.20
CA GLU A 127 -1.80 23.57 7.64
C GLU A 127 -2.94 22.52 7.89
N ASN A 128 -3.82 22.89 8.82
CA ASN A 128 -4.77 22.07 9.60
C ASN A 128 -5.72 21.17 8.78
N ILE A 129 -5.66 19.85 9.02
CA ILE A 129 -6.70 18.88 8.67
C ILE A 129 -7.56 18.61 9.92
N GLU A 130 -8.88 18.69 9.78
CA GLU A 130 -9.86 18.49 10.85
C GLU A 130 -10.45 17.07 10.83
N PHE A 131 -10.28 16.30 11.91
CA PHE A 131 -10.93 14.99 12.07
C PHE A 131 -12.18 15.09 12.97
N ILE A 132 -13.29 14.49 12.53
CA ILE A 132 -14.56 14.43 13.28
C ILE A 132 -14.54 13.19 14.20
N THR A 133 -14.80 13.38 15.49
CA THR A 133 -14.90 12.27 16.45
C THR A 133 -16.30 11.65 16.49
N ARG A 134 -16.45 10.46 17.10
CA ARG A 134 -17.73 9.74 17.27
C ARG A 134 -18.88 10.56 17.91
N ARG A 135 -18.58 11.70 18.56
CA ARG A 135 -19.58 12.60 19.17
C ARG A 135 -20.00 13.77 18.26
N GLY A 136 -19.54 13.80 17.00
CA GLY A 136 -19.73 14.93 16.10
C GLY A 136 -18.87 16.15 16.46
N GLU A 137 -17.94 16.00 17.42
CA GLU A 137 -17.04 17.07 17.83
C GLU A 137 -15.72 16.97 17.06
N THR A 138 -15.31 18.06 16.42
CA THR A 138 -13.96 18.22 15.85
C THR A 138 -12.97 18.44 16.98
N LYS A 139 -12.13 17.45 17.29
CA LYS A 139 -11.16 17.57 18.41
C LYS A 139 -9.74 17.16 18.10
N VAL A 140 -9.41 16.86 16.86
CA VAL A 140 -8.01 16.63 16.47
C VAL A 140 -7.69 17.51 15.27
N LYS A 141 -6.99 18.62 15.56
CA LYS A 141 -6.28 19.39 14.55
C LYS A 141 -4.96 18.66 14.31
N VAL A 142 -4.83 18.01 13.17
CA VAL A 142 -3.53 17.49 12.72
C VAL A 142 -3.13 18.37 11.56
N SER A 143 -2.06 19.13 11.74
CA SER A 143 -1.44 19.83 10.62
C SER A 143 -0.71 18.76 9.79
N GLY A 144 -1.08 18.53 8.53
CA GLY A 144 -0.07 18.00 7.64
C GLY A 144 -0.38 17.80 6.17
N SER A 145 0.67 17.96 5.36
CA SER A 145 0.70 17.48 3.97
C SER A 145 0.93 15.97 3.96
N LEU A 146 0.10 15.25 3.23
CA LEU A 146 0.23 13.81 3.06
C LEU A 146 1.24 13.53 1.95
N ILE A 147 2.46 13.16 2.31
CA ILE A 147 3.45 12.75 1.32
C ILE A 147 3.27 11.27 1.02
N CYS A 148 3.03 10.96 -0.26
CA CYS A 148 3.18 9.62 -0.80
C CYS A 148 4.67 9.38 -1.08
N THR A 149 5.29 8.52 -0.29
CA THR A 149 6.64 8.01 -0.58
C THR A 149 6.50 6.65 -1.24
N ILE A 150 7.07 6.52 -2.43
CA ILE A 150 7.18 5.25 -3.14
C ILE A 150 8.60 4.71 -2.97
N LEU A 151 8.73 3.48 -2.47
CA LEU A 151 9.99 2.73 -2.43
C LEU A 151 10.01 1.71 -3.56
N HIS A 152 10.98 1.83 -4.48
CA HIS A 152 11.13 0.96 -5.65
C HIS A 152 12.12 -0.19 -5.42
N PHE A 153 11.72 -1.42 -5.72
CA PHE A 153 12.58 -2.61 -5.77
C PHE A 153 12.57 -3.21 -7.17
N ASN A 154 13.74 -3.60 -7.70
CA ASN A 154 13.89 -4.13 -9.06
C ASN A 154 14.55 -5.53 -9.05
N SER A 155 13.93 -6.49 -9.75
CA SER A 155 14.42 -7.87 -9.87
C SER A 155 15.80 -8.02 -10.53
N SER A 156 16.20 -7.11 -11.42
CA SER A 156 17.54 -7.15 -12.05
C SER A 156 18.66 -6.68 -11.13
N SER A 157 18.32 -6.11 -9.97
CA SER A 157 19.26 -5.46 -9.05
C SER A 157 19.54 -6.27 -7.77
N PHE A 158 19.14 -7.54 -7.68
CA PHE A 158 19.44 -8.42 -6.54
C PHE A 158 20.92 -8.83 -6.53
N PRO A 159 21.84 -7.89 -6.22
CA PRO A 159 22.54 -7.92 -4.94
C PRO A 159 22.59 -6.58 -4.18
N THR A 160 22.00 -5.50 -4.69
CA THR A 160 22.03 -4.16 -4.07
C THR A 160 20.64 -3.52 -4.03
N LEU A 161 20.03 -3.53 -2.84
CA LEU A 161 18.81 -2.78 -2.53
C LEU A 161 19.08 -1.28 -2.71
N ARG A 162 18.48 -0.63 -3.72
CA ARG A 162 18.52 0.82 -3.88
C ARG A 162 17.19 1.43 -3.46
N ARG A 163 17.18 2.15 -2.35
CA ARG A 163 16.09 3.05 -1.98
C ARG A 163 16.10 4.23 -2.95
N ARG A 164 15.09 4.35 -3.81
CA ARG A 164 14.78 5.60 -4.51
C ARG A 164 13.46 6.12 -3.94
N GLU A 165 13.49 7.30 -3.34
CA GLU A 165 12.27 7.99 -2.90
C GLU A 165 11.78 8.84 -4.08
N ILE A 166 10.59 8.52 -4.58
CA ILE A 166 9.88 9.39 -5.52
C ILE A 166 8.86 10.17 -4.70
N THR A 167 9.11 11.46 -4.52
CA THR A 167 8.22 12.38 -3.81
C THR A 167 7.44 13.17 -4.85
N ARG A 168 6.14 12.94 -4.97
CA ARG A 168 5.23 13.80 -5.73
C ARG A 168 4.21 14.39 -4.76
N SER A 169 4.17 15.71 -4.65
CA SER A 169 3.08 16.40 -3.95
C SER A 169 1.82 16.22 -4.77
N ILE A 170 0.81 15.56 -4.20
CA ILE A 170 -0.48 15.42 -4.83
C ILE A 170 -1.36 16.52 -4.23
N PRO A 171 -1.77 17.55 -5.01
CA PRO A 171 -2.52 18.67 -4.45
C PRO A 171 -3.83 18.20 -3.83
N THR A 172 -4.12 18.65 -2.62
CA THR A 172 -5.32 18.31 -1.83
C THR A 172 -6.57 19.08 -2.25
N SER A 173 -6.50 19.93 -3.29
CA SER A 173 -7.69 20.60 -3.84
C SER A 173 -8.19 19.88 -5.09
N TYR A 174 -9.45 19.48 -5.06
CA TYR A 174 -10.21 18.99 -6.21
C TYR A 174 -10.30 20.10 -7.28
N SER A 175 -9.28 20.22 -8.13
CA SER A 175 -9.37 20.97 -9.39
C SER A 175 -8.61 20.20 -10.47
N LEU A 176 -9.38 19.69 -11.43
CA LEU A 176 -8.97 19.12 -12.72
C LEU A 176 -7.49 19.36 -13.08
N ILE A 177 -6.62 18.40 -12.81
CA ILE A 177 -5.22 18.47 -13.22
C ILE A 177 -5.12 17.98 -14.66
N LYS A 178 -5.08 18.93 -15.60
CA LYS A 178 -4.51 18.73 -16.94
C LYS A 178 -3.00 18.61 -16.77
N ALA A 179 -2.47 17.39 -16.64
CA ALA A 179 -1.04 17.15 -16.54
C ALA A 179 -0.39 17.34 -17.92
N ARG A 180 0.39 18.41 -18.08
CA ARG A 180 1.26 18.62 -19.25
C ARG A 180 2.64 18.08 -18.90
N PHE A 181 3.00 16.93 -19.45
CA PHE A 181 4.29 16.28 -19.21
C PHE A 181 5.39 16.96 -20.02
N VAL A 182 6.48 17.34 -19.36
CA VAL A 182 7.76 17.65 -20.01
C VAL A 182 8.67 16.43 -19.81
N PRO A 183 9.20 15.82 -20.88
CA PRO A 183 10.07 14.65 -20.75
C PRO A 183 11.41 15.05 -20.12
N LEU A 184 11.82 14.32 -19.08
CA LEU A 184 13.20 14.33 -18.60
C LEU A 184 14.03 13.47 -19.55
N THR A 185 14.85 14.12 -20.38
CA THR A 185 15.94 13.50 -21.12
C THR A 185 16.99 12.96 -20.16
N VAL A 186 17.53 11.79 -20.55
CA VAL A 186 18.46 10.90 -19.82
C VAL A 186 19.66 11.63 -19.20
#